data_AF-A0A1K1P740-F1
#
_entry.id   AF-A0A1K1P740-F1
#
_cell.length_a   1.000
_cell.length_b   1.000
_cell.length_c   1.000
_cell.angle_alpha   90.00
_cell.angle_beta   90.00
_cell.angle_gamma   90.00
#
_symmetry.space_group_name_H-M   'P 1'
#
loop_
_entity.id
_entity.type
_entity.pdbx_description
1 polymer ?
#
loop_
_entity_poly.entity_id
_entity_poly.type
_entity_poly.pdbx_seq_one_letter_code
_entity_poly.pdbx_strand_id
1 'polypeptide(L)'
;MHNAEEVYLTDCEFAKKENDIYVKCKNENVIAVKGVDFGDKCRGFAAKVRGSGTLEVRLDKPDGEVLSALKFDADDRAVYYNDAETDGRHDLFFVFDGEFGFDEWQFAGK
;
A
#
# COMPACT_ATOMS: atom_id res chain seq x y z
N MET A 1 2.01 27.75 4.96
CA MET A 1 3.12 26.77 4.94
C MET A 1 2.58 25.53 5.61
N HIS A 2 2.32 24.45 4.88
CA HIS A 2 1.97 23.17 5.49
C HIS A 2 3.28 22.44 5.75
N ASN A 3 3.60 22.27 7.02
CA ASN A 3 4.71 21.44 7.44
C ASN A 3 4.38 20.01 7.01
N ALA A 4 5.25 19.40 6.20
CA ALA A 4 5.21 17.97 6.01
C ALA A 4 5.58 17.35 7.37
N GLU A 5 4.64 16.66 8.01
CA GLU A 5 4.97 15.78 9.13
C GLU A 5 5.73 14.59 8.55
N GLU A 6 7.01 14.47 8.89
CA GLU A 6 7.79 13.27 8.60
C GLU A 6 7.19 12.11 9.41
N VAL A 7 6.50 11.20 8.72
CA VAL A 7 5.98 9.97 9.32
C VAL A 7 7.14 8.99 9.44
N TYR A 8 7.59 8.74 10.67
CA TYR A 8 8.59 7.71 10.96
C TYR A 8 7.97 6.33 10.77
N LEU A 9 8.51 5.53 9.85
CA LEU A 9 8.28 4.08 9.91
C LEU A 9 9.04 3.53 11.12
N THR A 10 8.33 3.14 12.18
CA THR A 10 8.95 2.41 13.28
C THR A 10 9.20 0.96 12.84
N ASP A 11 10.42 0.46 13.03
CA ASP A 11 10.84 -0.93 12.77
C ASP A 11 10.79 -1.43 11.32
N CYS A 12 10.63 -0.55 10.33
CA CYS A 12 10.79 -0.89 8.92
C CYS A 12 12.08 -0.29 8.33
N GLU A 13 12.82 -1.13 7.62
CA GLU A 13 13.98 -0.74 6.82
C GLU A 13 13.55 -0.67 5.35
N PHE A 14 13.74 0.48 4.71
CA PHE A 14 13.67 0.59 3.27
C PHE A 14 15.02 0.19 2.68
N ALA A 15 15.03 -0.88 1.91
CA ALA A 15 16.19 -1.27 1.13
C ALA A 15 15.89 -1.09 -0.35
N LYS A 16 16.69 -0.28 -1.06
CA LYS A 16 16.69 -0.32 -2.51
C LYS A 16 17.63 -1.43 -2.96
N LYS A 17 17.12 -2.41 -3.72
CA LYS A 17 17.94 -3.40 -4.39
C LYS A 17 17.56 -3.41 -5.86
N GLU A 18 18.55 -3.13 -6.71
CA GLU A 18 18.35 -2.86 -8.13
C GLU A 18 17.37 -1.68 -8.34
N ASN A 19 16.24 -1.93 -9.00
CA ASN A 19 15.19 -0.95 -9.28
C ASN A 19 13.99 -1.08 -8.34
N ASP A 20 14.02 -1.96 -7.35
CA ASP A 20 12.91 -2.20 -6.42
C ASP A 20 13.16 -1.54 -5.06
N ILE A 21 12.10 -1.00 -4.47
CA ILE A 21 12.05 -0.62 -3.05
C ILE A 21 11.50 -1.83 -2.29
N TYR A 22 12.30 -2.34 -1.37
CA TYR A 22 11.90 -3.38 -0.43
C TYR A 22 11.60 -2.73 0.91
N VAL A 23 10.49 -3.12 1.51
CA VAL A 23 10.17 -2.77 2.88
C VAL A 23 10.34 -4.02 3.72
N LYS A 24 11.28 -3.98 4.66
CA LYS A 24 11.47 -5.06 5.64
C LYS A 24 11.06 -4.53 7.00
N CYS A 25 9.93 -4.98 7.52
CA CYS A 25 9.47 -4.63 8.85
C CYS A 25 9.76 -5.77 9.84
N LYS A 26 10.26 -5.46 11.04
CA LYS A 26 10.65 -6.50 12.02
C LYS A 26 9.46 -7.15 12.74
N ASN A 27 8.35 -6.42 12.90
CA ASN A 27 7.29 -6.79 13.84
C ASN A 27 5.89 -6.85 13.22
N GLU A 28 5.62 -6.07 12.16
CA GLU A 28 4.34 -6.05 11.47
C GLU A 28 4.60 -5.87 9.98
N ASN A 29 3.99 -6.70 9.12
CA ASN A 29 4.09 -6.55 7.66
C ASN A 29 3.17 -5.41 7.20
N VAL A 30 3.43 -4.19 7.65
CA VAL A 30 2.53 -3.04 7.44
C VAL A 30 3.30 -1.80 7.01
N ILE A 31 2.81 -1.12 5.98
CA ILE A 31 3.20 0.26 5.63
C ILE A 31 2.02 1.18 5.94
N ALA A 32 2.28 2.29 6.64
CA ALA A 32 1.29 3.34 6.90
C ALA A 32 1.56 4.58 6.05
N VAL A 33 0.53 5.11 5.40
CA VAL A 33 0.55 6.39 4.68
C VAL A 33 -0.56 7.27 5.25
N LYS A 34 -0.19 8.41 5.82
CA LYS A 34 -1.11 9.26 6.59
C LYS A 34 -1.77 10.34 5.74
N GLY A 35 -3.05 10.63 6.02
CA GLY A 35 -3.78 11.78 5.48
C GLY A 35 -3.97 11.79 3.97
N VAL A 36 -4.16 10.61 3.35
CA VAL A 36 -4.45 10.47 1.92
C VAL A 36 -5.83 11.06 1.63
N ASP A 37 -5.90 11.91 0.62
CA ASP A 37 -7.12 12.62 0.23
C ASP A 37 -7.65 12.02 -1.08
N PHE A 38 -8.80 11.36 -1.01
CA PHE A 38 -9.48 10.72 -2.14
C PHE A 38 -10.47 11.66 -2.85
N GLY A 39 -10.61 12.91 -2.38
CA GLY A 39 -11.62 13.84 -2.86
C GLY A 39 -13.03 13.27 -2.71
N ASP A 40 -13.88 13.49 -3.71
CA ASP A 40 -15.30 13.10 -3.64
C ASP A 40 -15.56 11.62 -3.96
N LYS A 41 -14.65 10.95 -4.68
CA LYS A 41 -14.80 9.53 -5.03
C LYS A 41 -13.54 8.87 -5.59
N CYS A 42 -13.17 7.74 -5.00
CA CYS A 42 -12.29 6.71 -5.55
C CYS A 42 -13.09 5.45 -5.93
N ARG A 43 -12.62 4.68 -6.93
CA ARG A 43 -13.23 3.39 -7.30
C ARG A 43 -12.25 2.26 -7.55
N GLY A 44 -10.99 2.55 -7.85
CA GLY A 44 -10.03 1.54 -8.26
C GLY A 44 -8.72 1.66 -7.53
N PHE A 45 -8.09 0.52 -7.31
CA PHE A 45 -6.74 0.39 -6.78
C PHE A 45 -5.89 -0.43 -7.75
N ALA A 46 -4.64 -0.02 -7.94
CA ALA A 46 -3.66 -0.81 -8.65
C ALA A 46 -2.33 -0.83 -7.90
N ALA A 47 -1.65 -1.97 -7.92
CA ALA A 47 -0.32 -2.15 -7.35
C ALA A 47 0.59 -2.88 -8.34
N LYS A 48 1.83 -2.41 -8.43
CA LYS A 48 2.90 -3.05 -9.20
C LYS A 48 3.76 -3.86 -8.26
N VAL A 49 3.73 -5.18 -8.43
CA VAL A 49 4.33 -6.16 -7.52
C VAL A 49 5.15 -7.21 -8.27
N ARG A 50 6.08 -7.88 -7.56
CA ARG A 50 6.86 -9.03 -8.06
C ARG A 50 7.02 -10.08 -6.96
N GLY A 51 6.72 -11.34 -7.23
CA GLY A 51 6.73 -12.44 -6.26
C GLY A 51 5.30 -12.93 -5.97
N SER A 52 5.13 -13.60 -4.83
CA SER A 52 3.86 -14.23 -4.46
C SER A 52 3.45 -13.78 -3.06
N GLY A 53 2.17 -13.42 -2.89
CA GLY A 53 1.68 -12.93 -1.60
C GLY A 53 0.28 -12.32 -1.67
N THR A 54 -0.11 -11.70 -0.56
CA THR A 54 -1.31 -10.87 -0.48
C THR A 54 -0.98 -9.45 -0.03
N LEU A 55 -1.83 -8.51 -0.44
CA LEU A 55 -1.78 -7.11 -0.06
C LEU A 55 -3.20 -6.64 0.23
N GLU A 56 -3.47 -6.25 1.47
CA GLU A 56 -4.69 -5.57 1.87
C GLU A 56 -4.42 -4.07 2.04
N VAL A 57 -5.31 -3.24 1.53
CA VAL A 57 -5.36 -1.81 1.81
C VAL A 57 -6.45 -1.61 2.86
N ARG A 58 -6.08 -1.07 4.02
CA ARG A 58 -6.99 -0.83 5.14
C ARG A 58 -7.06 0.65 5.50
N LEU A 59 -8.24 1.09 5.93
CA LEU A 59 -8.51 2.48 6.31
C LEU A 59 -8.33 2.70 7.81
N ASP A 60 -7.70 3.83 8.15
CA ASP A 60 -7.59 4.48 9.46
C ASP A 60 -6.83 3.71 10.56
N LYS A 61 -6.77 2.37 10.49
CA LYS A 61 -6.06 1.48 11.42
C LYS A 61 -5.50 0.23 10.72
N PRO A 62 -4.43 -0.41 11.24
CA PRO A 62 -3.90 -1.66 10.68
C PRO A 62 -4.89 -2.83 10.64
N ASP A 63 -5.86 -2.85 11.55
CA ASP A 63 -6.95 -3.83 11.62
C ASP A 63 -8.31 -3.24 11.19
N GLY A 64 -8.28 -2.07 10.55
CA GLY A 64 -9.45 -1.35 10.07
C GLY A 64 -10.13 -2.02 8.87
N GLU A 65 -11.13 -1.33 8.32
CA GLU A 65 -11.88 -1.82 7.15
C GLU A 65 -10.96 -2.07 5.96
N VAL A 66 -11.13 -3.23 5.30
CA VAL A 66 -10.40 -3.57 4.07
C VAL A 66 -11.06 -2.82 2.91
N LEU A 67 -10.37 -1.81 2.39
CA LEU A 67 -10.77 -1.06 1.20
C LEU A 67 -10.56 -1.88 -0.07
N SER A 68 -9.44 -2.61 -0.14
CA SER A 68 -9.08 -3.43 -1.30
C SER A 68 -8.14 -4.55 -0.91
N ALA A 69 -8.17 -5.67 -1.64
CA ALA A 69 -7.29 -6.81 -1.38
C ALA A 69 -6.80 -7.43 -2.69
N LEU A 70 -5.50 -7.67 -2.79
CA LEU A 70 -4.87 -8.33 -3.93
C LEU A 70 -4.25 -9.65 -3.48
N LYS A 71 -4.38 -10.67 -4.33
CA LYS A 71 -3.60 -11.89 -4.29
C LYS A 71 -2.89 -12.05 -5.61
N PHE A 72 -1.58 -12.24 -5.58
CA PHE A 72 -0.75 -12.27 -6.77
C PHE A 72 0.32 -13.35 -6.68
N ASP A 73 0.78 -13.75 -7.86
CA ASP A 73 1.85 -14.71 -8.06
C ASP A 73 2.45 -14.40 -9.43
N ALA A 74 3.59 -13.71 -9.44
CA ALA A 74 4.21 -13.19 -10.65
C ALA A 74 5.74 -13.27 -10.57
N ASP A 75 6.35 -13.97 -11.53
CA ASP A 75 7.81 -14.14 -11.62
C ASP A 75 8.54 -12.80 -11.89
N ASP A 76 7.89 -11.90 -12.64
CA ASP A 76 8.35 -10.55 -12.98
C ASP A 76 7.37 -9.48 -12.48
N ARG A 77 7.76 -8.20 -12.59
CA ARG A 77 6.90 -7.08 -12.19
C ARG A 77 5.62 -7.06 -13.02
N ALA A 78 4.48 -7.12 -12.34
CA ALA A 78 3.15 -7.04 -12.94
C ALA A 78 2.25 -6.08 -12.17
N VAL A 79 1.29 -5.47 -12.86
CA VAL A 79 0.28 -4.61 -12.26
C VAL A 79 -0.99 -5.43 -12.00
N TYR A 80 -1.42 -5.47 -10.75
CA TYR A 80 -2.68 -6.06 -10.32
C TYR A 80 -3.67 -4.96 -9.98
N TYR A 81 -4.95 -5.22 -10.27
CA TYR A 81 -6.04 -4.26 -10.09
C TYR A 81 -7.13 -4.88 -9.21
N ASN A 82 -7.78 -4.04 -8.41
CA ASN A 82 -9.02 -4.39 -7.75
C ASN A 82 -9.85 -3.11 -7.50
N ASP A 83 -11.12 -3.29 -7.18
CA ASP A 83 -11.99 -2.20 -6.77
C ASP A 83 -11.57 -1.65 -5.40
N ALA A 84 -11.81 -0.36 -5.20
CA ALA A 84 -11.52 0.39 -3.97
C ALA A 84 -12.44 1.61 -3.91
N GLU A 85 -13.61 1.45 -3.30
CA GLU A 85 -14.59 2.54 -3.16
C GLU A 85 -14.43 3.25 -1.82
N THR A 86 -14.04 4.52 -1.86
CA THR A 86 -13.92 5.41 -0.69
C THR A 86 -13.98 6.87 -1.14
N ASP A 87 -14.13 7.79 -0.20
CA ASP A 87 -14.09 9.23 -0.40
C ASP A 87 -13.44 9.91 0.81
N GLY A 88 -13.24 11.23 0.74
CA GLY A 88 -12.69 12.00 1.84
C GLY A 88 -11.23 11.68 2.16
N ARG A 89 -10.85 11.91 3.42
CA ARG A 89 -9.46 11.81 3.88
C ARG A 89 -9.31 10.66 4.86
N HIS A 90 -8.36 9.77 4.59
CA HIS A 90 -8.07 8.60 5.41
C HIS A 90 -6.57 8.39 5.61
N ASP A 91 -6.23 7.67 6.67
CA ASP A 91 -4.94 7.01 6.75
C ASP A 91 -5.01 5.65 6.06
N LEU A 92 -3.99 5.29 5.29
CA LEU A 92 -3.89 3.99 4.63
C LEU A 92 -2.90 3.09 5.34
N PHE A 93 -3.27 1.82 5.45
CA PHE A 93 -2.44 0.75 5.95
C PHE A 93 -2.37 -0.35 4.90
N PHE A 94 -1.20 -0.54 4.32
CA PHE A 94 -0.92 -1.66 3.42
C PHE A 94 -0.43 -2.83 4.27
N VAL A 95 -1.23 -3.88 4.39
CA VAL A 95 -0.94 -5.09 5.19
C VAL A 95 -0.58 -6.23 4.24
N PHE A 96 0.58 -6.84 4.46
CA PHE A 96 1.15 -7.83 3.54
C PHE A 96 1.29 -9.21 4.18
N ASP A 97 1.12 -10.25 3.36
CA ASP A 97 1.53 -11.62 3.69
C ASP A 97 2.37 -12.19 2.54
N GLY A 98 3.55 -12.70 2.88
CA GLY A 98 4.57 -13.15 1.93
C GLY A 98 5.76 -12.20 1.77
N GLU A 99 6.74 -12.62 0.96
CA GLU A 99 7.93 -11.84 0.61
C GLU A 99 7.89 -11.50 -0.88
N PHE A 100 7.72 -10.21 -1.21
CA PHE A 100 7.59 -9.74 -2.59
C PHE A 100 8.12 -8.31 -2.74
N GLY A 101 8.40 -7.89 -3.97
CA GLY A 101 8.68 -6.50 -4.30
C GLY A 101 7.38 -5.71 -4.46
N PHE A 102 7.29 -4.55 -3.83
CA PHE A 102 6.16 -3.62 -3.92
C PHE A 102 6.70 -2.25 -4.39
N ASP A 103 6.49 -1.95 -5.67
CA ASP A 103 7.18 -0.85 -6.36
C ASP A 103 6.34 0.43 -6.39
N GLU A 104 5.12 0.33 -6.92
CA GLU A 104 4.23 1.46 -7.15
C GLU A 104 2.78 1.09 -6.80
N TRP A 105 2.00 2.08 -6.38
CA TRP A 105 0.57 1.96 -6.21
C TRP A 105 -0.15 3.22 -6.67
N GLN A 106 -1.40 3.07 -7.08
CA GLN A 106 -2.25 4.19 -7.46
C GLN A 106 -3.71 3.91 -7.11
N PHE A 107 -4.43 4.98 -6.84
CA PHE A 107 -5.89 4.98 -6.82
C PHE A 107 -6.43 5.71 -8.03
N ALA A 108 -7.54 5.22 -8.56
CA ALA A 108 -8.25 5.83 -9.67
C ALA A 108 -9.59 6.39 -9.19
N GLY A 109 -9.75 7.70 -9.37
CA GLY A 109 -11.05 8.36 -9.38
C GLY A 109 -11.79 8.11 -10.70
N LYS A 110 -13.03 8.61 -10.77
CA LYS A 110 -13.78 8.64 -12.03
C LYS A 110 -13.48 9.90 -12.84
#